data_AF-A0A6C0LN03-F1
#
_entry.id   AF-A0A6C0LN03-F1
#
_cell.length_a   1.000
_cell.length_b   1.000
_cell.length_c   1.000
_cell.angle_alpha   90.00
_cell.angle_beta   90.00
_cell.angle_gamma   90.00
#
_symmetry.space_group_name_H-M   'P 1'
#
loop_
_entity.id
_entity.type
_entity.pdbx_description
1 polymer ?
#
loop_
_entity_poly.entity_id
_entity_poly.type
_entity_poly.pdbx_seq_one_letter_code
_entity_poly.pdbx_strand_id
1 'polypeptide(L)'
;MNAWYANVFKGFMSVSVILLLISLFTSGKTAFGAELAGYSCIIIAILLILLILFQNKALGVSICFIIILAITGFILFSLISFRDNIIDDHVAPYFKTYTTISIILILLQTFIMYSSVFSDSFEKHKSISSVNMYLLYLLSVFSLACSLIIYVILNYYTTDG
;
A
#
# COMPACT_ATOMS: atom_id res chain seq x y z
N MET A 1 -9.56 -14.80 14.93
CA MET A 1 -9.70 -13.31 14.95
C MET A 1 -11.15 -13.03 15.26
N ASN A 2 -11.49 -12.09 16.14
CA ASN A 2 -12.92 -11.82 16.39
C ASN A 2 -13.59 -11.39 15.08
N ALA A 3 -14.82 -11.84 14.85
CA ALA A 3 -15.55 -11.58 13.62
C ALA A 3 -15.66 -10.09 13.27
N TRP A 4 -15.75 -9.24 14.31
CA TRP A 4 -15.76 -7.79 14.14
C TRP A 4 -14.46 -7.26 13.50
N TYR A 5 -13.28 -7.59 14.05
CA TYR A 5 -11.98 -7.19 13.47
C TYR A 5 -11.81 -7.71 12.05
N ALA A 6 -12.25 -8.94 11.80
CA ALA A 6 -12.21 -9.55 10.47
C ALA A 6 -12.98 -8.72 9.45
N ASN A 7 -14.21 -8.32 9.78
CA ASN A 7 -15.05 -7.55 8.88
C ASN A 7 -14.52 -6.13 8.65
N VAL A 8 -14.02 -5.47 9.69
CA VAL A 8 -13.39 -4.14 9.57
C VAL A 8 -12.16 -4.20 8.67
N PHE A 9 -11.28 -5.19 8.87
CA PHE A 9 -10.11 -5.40 8.01
C PHE A 9 -10.49 -5.64 6.55
N LYS A 10 -11.47 -6.53 6.29
CA LYS A 10 -11.98 -6.78 4.93
C LYS A 10 -12.51 -5.49 4.30
N GLY A 11 -13.30 -4.72 5.05
CA GLY A 11 -13.86 -3.45 4.58
C GLY A 11 -12.78 -2.48 4.12
N PHE A 12 -11.78 -2.21 4.96
CA PHE A 12 -10.69 -1.30 4.60
C PHE A 12 -9.87 -1.79 3.41
N MET A 13 -9.57 -3.09 3.34
CA MET A 13 -8.83 -3.67 2.20
C MET A 13 -9.63 -3.55 0.90
N SER A 14 -10.91 -3.91 0.90
CA SER A 14 -11.77 -3.83 -0.28
C SER A 14 -11.98 -2.40 -0.75
N VAL A 15 -12.26 -1.46 0.18
CA VAL A 15 -12.42 -0.04 -0.15
C VAL A 15 -11.13 0.51 -0.74
N SER A 16 -9.97 0.17 -0.17
CA SER A 16 -8.70 0.62 -0.73
C SER A 16 -8.46 0.11 -2.13
N VAL A 17 -8.75 -1.17 -2.41
CA VAL A 17 -8.58 -1.73 -3.76
C VAL A 17 -9.45 -0.97 -4.76
N ILE A 18 -10.72 -0.70 -4.41
CA ILE A 18 -11.64 0.05 -5.26
C ILE A 18 -11.10 1.46 -5.52
N LEU A 19 -10.66 2.18 -4.49
CA LEU A 19 -10.15 3.55 -4.62
C LEU A 19 -8.88 3.63 -5.47
N LEU A 20 -7.94 2.70 -5.26
CA LEU A 20 -6.72 2.61 -6.07
C LEU A 20 -7.01 2.20 -7.52
N LEU A 21 -8.07 1.43 -7.79
CA LEU A 21 -8.48 1.18 -9.18
C LEU A 21 -9.11 2.43 -9.80
N ILE A 22 -9.96 3.15 -9.05
CA ILE A 22 -10.55 4.41 -9.53
C ILE A 22 -9.45 5.42 -9.90
N SER A 23 -8.38 5.53 -9.10
CA SER A 23 -7.29 6.47 -9.41
C SER A 23 -6.58 6.15 -10.73
N LEU A 24 -6.42 4.87 -11.10
CA LEU A 24 -5.81 4.48 -12.37
C LEU A 24 -6.62 4.91 -13.60
N PHE A 25 -7.95 5.01 -13.47
CA PHE A 25 -8.86 5.32 -14.56
C PHE A 25 -9.39 6.77 -14.54
N THR A 26 -8.93 7.59 -13.59
CA THR A 26 -9.33 8.99 -13.46
C THR A 26 -8.10 9.91 -13.58
N SER A 27 -8.31 11.23 -13.60
CA SER A 27 -7.23 12.22 -13.67
C SER A 27 -7.48 13.43 -12.76
N GLY A 28 -6.42 14.21 -12.54
CA GLY A 28 -6.46 15.45 -11.76
C GLY A 28 -6.83 15.22 -10.29
N LYS A 29 -7.61 16.16 -9.74
CA LYS A 29 -7.99 16.19 -8.31
C LYS A 29 -8.72 14.92 -7.85
N THR A 30 -9.54 14.33 -8.72
CA THR A 30 -10.31 13.12 -8.40
C THR A 30 -9.39 11.91 -8.25
N ALA A 31 -8.43 11.74 -9.17
CA ALA A 31 -7.44 10.66 -9.10
C ALA A 31 -6.58 10.78 -7.84
N PHE A 32 -6.04 11.99 -7.59
CA PHE A 32 -5.21 12.26 -6.41
C PHE A 32 -5.98 11.98 -5.10
N GLY A 33 -7.23 12.44 -5.00
CA GLY A 33 -8.07 12.17 -3.83
C GLY A 33 -8.34 10.67 -3.63
N ALA A 34 -8.57 9.92 -4.70
CA ALA A 34 -8.76 8.48 -4.67
C ALA A 34 -7.48 7.73 -4.23
N GLU A 35 -6.29 8.15 -4.71
CA GLU A 35 -5.00 7.57 -4.26
C GLU A 35 -4.78 7.80 -2.77
N LEU A 36 -4.93 9.04 -2.31
CA LEU A 36 -4.72 9.43 -0.92
C LEU A 36 -5.64 8.63 0.02
N ALA A 37 -6.93 8.53 -0.33
CA ALA A 37 -7.90 7.75 0.42
C ALA A 37 -7.58 6.25 0.38
N GLY A 38 -7.20 5.71 -0.78
CA GLY A 38 -6.80 4.31 -0.93
C GLY A 38 -5.62 3.94 -0.04
N TYR A 39 -4.50 4.65 -0.16
CA TYR A 39 -3.32 4.42 0.66
C TYR A 39 -3.62 4.55 2.17
N SER A 40 -4.46 5.52 2.56
CA SER A 40 -4.89 5.68 3.95
C SER A 40 -5.67 4.48 4.46
N CYS A 41 -6.59 3.92 3.65
CA CYS A 41 -7.34 2.72 4.02
C CYS A 41 -6.43 1.48 4.15
N ILE A 42 -5.46 1.29 3.26
CA ILE A 42 -4.46 0.21 3.39
C ILE A 42 -3.66 0.35 4.68
N ILE A 43 -3.20 1.56 5.01
CA ILE A 43 -2.43 1.82 6.23
C ILE A 43 -3.25 1.40 7.46
N ILE A 44 -4.53 1.78 7.52
CA ILE A 44 -5.42 1.38 8.63
C ILE A 44 -5.59 -0.15 8.68
N ALA A 45 -5.79 -0.81 7.53
CA ALA A 45 -5.89 -2.27 7.48
C ALA A 45 -4.60 -2.95 7.98
N ILE A 46 -3.43 -2.45 7.59
CA ILE A 46 -2.13 -2.97 8.03
C ILE A 46 -1.93 -2.75 9.54
N LEU A 47 -2.31 -1.59 10.07
CA LEU A 47 -2.23 -1.33 11.51
C LEU A 47 -3.11 -2.29 12.32
N LEU A 48 -4.32 -2.58 11.84
CA LEU A 48 -5.21 -3.55 12.48
C LEU A 48 -4.61 -4.96 12.53
N ILE A 49 -3.98 -5.42 11.44
CA ILE A 49 -3.35 -6.76 11.45
C ILE A 49 -2.10 -6.79 12.35
N LEU A 50 -1.32 -5.71 12.39
CA LEU A 50 -0.16 -5.59 13.26
C LEU A 50 -0.53 -5.69 14.73
N LEU A 51 -1.63 -5.07 15.16
CA LEU A 51 -2.13 -5.21 16.54
C LEU A 51 -2.36 -6.67 16.93
N ILE A 52 -2.96 -7.46 16.04
CA ILE A 52 -3.21 -8.90 16.26
C ILE A 52 -1.89 -9.67 16.30
N LEU A 53 -0.95 -9.35 15.43
CA LEU A 53 0.34 -10.04 15.34
C LEU A 53 1.23 -9.78 16.56
N PHE A 54 1.26 -8.52 17.04
CA PHE A 54 2.00 -8.16 18.25
C PHE A 54 1.43 -8.81 19.50
N GLN A 55 0.10 -8.89 19.63
CA GLN A 55 -0.55 -9.61 20.73
C GLN A 55 -0.12 -11.08 20.79
N ASN A 56 0.10 -11.71 19.64
CA ASN A 56 0.50 -13.11 19.52
C ASN A 56 2.02 -13.33 19.43
N LYS A 57 2.85 -12.28 19.65
CA LYS A 57 4.32 -12.33 19.59
C LYS A 57 4.89 -12.89 18.26
N ALA A 58 4.15 -12.73 17.16
CA ALA A 58 4.54 -13.22 15.84
C ALA A 58 5.50 -12.23 15.14
N LEU A 59 6.69 -12.03 15.72
CA LEU A 59 7.65 -10.98 15.33
C LEU A 59 8.09 -11.07 13.86
N GLY A 60 8.42 -12.26 13.36
CA GLY A 60 8.88 -12.43 11.98
C GLY A 60 7.84 -11.99 10.94
N VAL A 61 6.58 -12.40 11.16
CA VAL A 61 5.46 -11.98 10.31
C VAL A 61 5.19 -10.48 10.45
N SER A 62 5.27 -9.96 11.68
CA SER A 62 5.06 -8.53 11.96
C SER A 62 6.04 -7.65 11.18
N ILE A 63 7.31 -8.04 11.07
CA ILE A 63 8.33 -7.29 10.31
C ILE A 63 7.93 -7.14 8.85
N CYS A 64 7.38 -8.18 8.21
CA CYS A 64 6.90 -8.08 6.82
C CYS A 64 5.82 -7.01 6.66
N PHE A 65 4.84 -6.96 7.58
CA PHE A 65 3.78 -5.95 7.53
C PHE A 65 4.29 -4.54 7.87
N ILE A 66 5.28 -4.40 8.76
CA ILE A 66 5.93 -3.11 9.06
C ILE A 66 6.63 -2.55 7.82
N ILE A 67 7.30 -3.40 7.03
CA ILE A 67 7.96 -2.96 5.79
C ILE A 67 6.92 -2.43 4.79
N ILE A 68 5.82 -3.15 4.59
CA ILE A 68 4.74 -2.72 3.69
C ILE A 68 4.10 -1.42 4.20
N LEU A 69 3.89 -1.29 5.51
CA LEU A 69 3.40 -0.07 6.15
C LEU A 69 4.33 1.11 5.89
N ALA A 70 5.64 0.92 6.05
CA ALA A 70 6.63 1.97 5.83
C ALA A 70 6.65 2.43 4.38
N ILE A 71 6.58 1.49 3.41
CA ILE A 71 6.57 1.83 1.98
C ILE A 71 5.29 2.56 1.59
N THR A 72 4.12 2.04 1.98
CA THR A 72 2.84 2.68 1.70
C THR A 72 2.72 4.05 2.36
N GLY A 73 3.20 4.18 3.60
CA GLY A 73 3.32 5.46 4.30
C GLY A 73 4.26 6.43 3.60
N PHE A 74 5.40 5.97 3.09
CA PHE A 74 6.35 6.81 2.36
C PHE A 74 5.80 7.29 1.01
N ILE A 75 5.07 6.45 0.28
CA ILE A 75 4.36 6.86 -0.94
C ILE A 75 3.32 7.92 -0.61
N LEU A 76 2.48 7.68 0.40
CA LEU A 76 1.47 8.64 0.84
C LEU A 76 2.08 9.98 1.27
N PHE A 77 3.17 9.92 2.03
CA PHE A 77 3.95 11.10 2.43
C PHE A 77 4.46 11.89 1.21
N SER A 78 5.00 11.20 0.20
CA SER A 78 5.49 11.83 -1.03
C SER A 78 4.34 12.51 -1.78
N LEU A 79 3.19 11.84 -1.95
CA LEU A 79 2.03 12.41 -2.61
C LEU A 79 1.50 13.66 -1.89
N ILE A 80 1.47 13.65 -0.56
CA ILE A 80 1.02 14.80 0.24
C ILE A 80 2.01 15.96 0.13
N SER A 81 3.31 15.68 0.24
CA SER A 81 4.36 16.70 0.25
C SER A 81 4.45 17.47 -1.06
N PHE A 82 4.18 16.79 -2.18
CA PHE A 82 4.23 17.37 -3.54
C PHE A 82 2.85 17.56 -4.16
N ARG A 83 1.80 17.67 -3.32
CA ARG A 83 0.40 17.73 -3.75
C ARG A 83 0.14 18.76 -4.83
N ASP A 84 0.60 19.99 -4.64
CA ASP A 84 0.26 21.10 -5.55
C ASP A 84 0.88 20.87 -6.93
N ASN A 85 2.14 20.40 -6.98
CA ASN A 85 2.80 20.03 -8.23
C ASN A 85 2.07 18.89 -8.97
N ILE A 86 1.53 17.91 -8.24
CA ILE A 86 0.81 16.77 -8.82
C ILE A 86 -0.57 17.21 -9.36
N ILE A 87 -1.28 18.06 -8.63
CA ILE A 87 -2.62 18.52 -9.02
C ILE A 87 -2.57 19.45 -10.23
N ASP A 88 -1.54 20.30 -10.29
CA ASP A 88 -1.35 21.29 -11.34
C ASP A 88 -0.57 20.74 -12.55
N ASP A 89 -0.31 19.43 -12.59
CA ASP A 89 0.39 18.69 -13.67
C ASP A 89 1.82 19.18 -13.96
N HIS A 90 2.47 19.80 -12.97
CA HIS A 90 3.88 20.21 -13.00
C HIS A 90 4.86 19.05 -12.74
N VAL A 91 4.48 17.83 -13.12
CA VAL A 91 5.24 16.61 -12.87
C VAL A 91 5.67 15.95 -14.18
N ALA A 92 6.91 15.48 -14.24
CA ALA A 92 7.42 14.79 -15.42
C ALA A 92 6.52 13.59 -15.81
N PRO A 93 6.34 13.29 -17.12
CA PRO A 93 5.46 12.21 -17.57
C PRO A 93 5.75 10.83 -16.96
N TYR A 94 7.02 10.56 -16.63
CA TYR A 94 7.46 9.33 -15.98
C TYR A 94 6.83 9.13 -14.59
N PHE A 95 6.43 10.20 -13.90
CA PHE A 95 5.72 10.13 -12.62
C PHE A 95 4.47 9.24 -12.72
N LYS A 96 3.65 9.44 -13.77
CA LYS A 96 2.41 8.66 -13.96
C LYS A 96 2.71 7.17 -14.16
N THR A 97 3.76 6.85 -14.90
CA THR A 97 4.20 5.47 -15.12
C THR A 97 4.62 4.80 -13.82
N TYR A 98 5.52 5.43 -13.05
CA TYR A 98 6.00 4.86 -11.79
C TYR A 98 4.92 4.80 -10.71
N THR A 99 4.01 5.78 -10.66
CA THR A 99 2.86 5.76 -9.74
C THR A 99 1.91 4.61 -10.09
N THR A 100 1.62 4.40 -11.37
CA THR A 100 0.80 3.25 -11.82
C THR A 100 1.44 1.91 -11.46
N ILE A 101 2.75 1.76 -11.71
CA ILE A 101 3.49 0.55 -11.33
C ILE A 101 3.42 0.35 -9.81
N SER A 102 3.62 1.40 -9.03
CA SER A 102 3.54 1.35 -7.57
C SER A 102 2.16 0.90 -7.09
N ILE A 103 1.08 1.47 -7.64
CA ILE A 103 -0.30 1.06 -7.33
C ILE A 103 -0.50 -0.43 -7.62
N ILE A 104 -0.07 -0.92 -8.79
CA ILE A 104 -0.20 -2.34 -9.15
C ILE A 104 0.55 -3.24 -8.16
N LEU A 105 1.78 -2.87 -7.78
CA LEU A 105 2.57 -3.62 -6.80
C LEU A 105 1.89 -3.66 -5.43
N ILE A 106 1.34 -2.52 -4.98
CA ILE A 106 0.59 -2.43 -3.73
C ILE A 106 -0.71 -3.26 -3.78
N LEU A 107 -1.43 -3.25 -4.91
CA LEU A 107 -2.63 -4.09 -5.09
C LEU A 107 -2.28 -5.59 -5.00
N LEU A 108 -1.18 -6.01 -5.62
CA LEU A 108 -0.73 -7.40 -5.56
C LEU A 108 -0.33 -7.81 -4.13
N GLN A 109 0.40 -6.94 -3.41
CA GLN A 109 0.73 -7.17 -1.99
C GLN A 109 -0.53 -7.27 -1.13
N THR A 110 -1.48 -6.37 -1.34
CA THR A 110 -2.78 -6.32 -0.65
C THR A 110 -3.54 -7.63 -0.86
N PHE A 111 -3.53 -8.18 -2.07
CA PHE A 111 -4.14 -9.48 -2.39
C PHE A 111 -3.46 -10.64 -1.64
N ILE A 112 -2.13 -10.70 -1.64
CA ILE A 112 -1.38 -11.74 -0.93
C ILE A 112 -1.60 -11.63 0.58
N MET A 113 -1.64 -10.42 1.13
CA MET A 113 -1.97 -10.19 2.54
C MET A 113 -3.37 -10.69 2.87
N TYR A 114 -4.38 -10.33 2.05
CA TYR A 114 -5.75 -10.76 2.25
C TYR A 114 -5.86 -12.29 2.29
N SER A 115 -5.32 -12.96 1.28
CA SER A 115 -5.33 -14.43 1.22
C SER A 115 -4.56 -15.08 2.37
N SER A 116 -3.46 -14.47 2.82
CA SER A 116 -2.66 -14.98 3.94
C SER A 116 -3.40 -14.85 5.28
N VAL A 117 -4.02 -13.69 5.55
CA VAL A 117 -4.73 -13.42 6.82
C VAL A 117 -5.99 -14.26 6.98
N PHE A 118 -6.65 -14.61 5.88
CA PHE A 118 -7.86 -15.45 5.90
C PHE A 118 -7.59 -16.93 5.64
N SER A 119 -6.34 -17.37 5.72
CA SER A 119 -5.99 -18.79 5.63
C SER A 119 -6.19 -19.53 6.95
N ASP A 120 -6.52 -20.82 6.88
CA ASP A 120 -6.63 -21.70 8.06
C ASP A 120 -5.35 -21.73 8.91
N SER A 121 -4.19 -21.56 8.25
CA SER A 121 -2.87 -21.49 8.90
C SER A 121 -2.75 -20.23 9.76
N PHE A 122 -3.25 -19.10 9.27
CA PHE A 122 -3.26 -17.85 10.03
C PHE A 122 -4.28 -17.91 11.18
N GLU A 123 -5.40 -18.58 10.97
CA GLU A 123 -6.40 -18.74 12.02
C GLU A 123 -5.86 -19.56 13.21
N LYS A 124 -5.23 -20.71 12.93
CA LYS A 124 -4.74 -21.65 13.95
C LYS A 124 -3.39 -21.28 14.55
N HIS A 125 -2.44 -20.80 13.74
CA HIS A 125 -1.05 -20.59 14.15
C HIS A 125 -0.57 -19.15 14.06
N LYS A 126 -1.40 -18.22 13.53
CA LYS A 126 -1.02 -16.82 13.29
C LYS A 126 0.26 -16.68 12.46
N SER A 127 0.54 -17.71 11.65
CA SER A 127 1.65 -17.77 10.73
C SER A 127 1.15 -17.59 9.30
N ILE A 128 2.05 -17.11 8.45
CA ILE A 128 1.85 -17.04 7.01
C ILE A 128 2.73 -18.13 6.38
N SER A 129 2.34 -18.66 5.23
CA SER A 129 3.19 -19.61 4.51
C SER A 129 4.52 -18.94 4.14
N SER A 130 5.62 -19.69 4.20
CA SER A 130 6.94 -19.15 3.86
C SER A 130 6.97 -18.58 2.43
N VAL A 131 6.26 -19.22 1.50
CA VAL A 131 6.11 -18.75 0.12
C VAL A 131 5.49 -17.35 0.08
N ASN A 132 4.38 -17.13 0.78
CA ASN A 132 3.72 -15.82 0.81
C ASN A 132 4.59 -14.77 1.51
N MET A 133 5.33 -15.13 2.56
CA MET A 133 6.28 -14.21 3.21
C MET A 133 7.39 -13.78 2.25
N TYR A 134 8.02 -14.71 1.54
CA TYR A 134 9.07 -14.38 0.58
C TYR A 134 8.54 -13.57 -0.62
N LEU A 135 7.34 -13.88 -1.10
CA LEU A 135 6.69 -13.09 -2.15
C LEU A 135 6.38 -11.66 -1.68
N LEU A 136 5.82 -11.49 -0.47
CA LEU A 136 5.58 -10.17 0.11
C LEU A 136 6.88 -9.38 0.28
N TYR A 137 7.94 -10.03 0.73
CA TYR A 137 9.26 -9.40 0.85
C TYR A 137 9.81 -8.96 -0.51
N LEU A 138 9.80 -9.84 -1.51
CA LEU A 138 10.25 -9.53 -2.87
C LEU A 138 9.48 -8.35 -3.47
N LEU A 139 8.15 -8.38 -3.37
CA LEU A 139 7.32 -7.28 -3.84
C LEU A 139 7.61 -5.99 -3.08
N SER A 140 7.91 -6.08 -1.78
CA SER A 140 8.24 -4.90 -0.97
C SER A 140 9.53 -4.24 -1.44
N VAL A 141 10.53 -5.02 -1.86
CA VAL A 141 11.77 -4.47 -2.44
C VAL A 141 11.47 -3.70 -3.72
N PHE A 142 10.62 -4.24 -4.61
CA PHE A 142 10.22 -3.52 -5.83
C PHE A 142 9.39 -2.28 -5.54
N SER A 143 8.46 -2.35 -4.60
CA SER A 143 7.65 -1.19 -4.18
C SER A 143 8.51 -0.10 -3.55
N LEU A 144 9.53 -0.48 -2.76
CA LEU A 144 10.49 0.46 -2.19
C LEU A 144 11.27 1.18 -3.29
N ALA A 145 11.84 0.45 -4.25
CA ALA A 145 12.54 1.04 -5.39
C ALA A 145 11.64 2.01 -6.16
N CYS A 146 10.39 1.62 -6.46
CA CYS A 146 9.43 2.50 -7.13
C CYS A 146 9.13 3.74 -6.30
N SER A 147 8.92 3.59 -4.99
CA SER A 147 8.63 4.73 -4.10
C SER A 147 9.77 5.75 -4.03
N LEU A 148 11.04 5.28 -4.06
CA LEU A 148 12.20 6.15 -4.11
C LEU A 148 12.32 6.87 -5.44
N ILE A 149 12.03 6.18 -6.55
CA ILE A 149 12.01 6.81 -7.89
C ILE A 149 10.93 7.89 -7.95
N ILE A 150 9.72 7.61 -7.45
CA ILE A 150 8.63 8.60 -7.37
C ILE A 150 9.10 9.82 -6.57
N TYR A 151 9.70 9.62 -5.40
CA TYR A 151 10.22 10.71 -4.58
C TYR A 151 11.28 11.54 -5.31
N VAL A 152 12.22 10.91 -6.00
CA VAL A 152 13.25 11.61 -6.78
C VAL A 152 12.63 12.41 -7.93
N ILE A 153 11.65 11.84 -8.66
CA ILE A 153 10.95 12.55 -9.73
C ILE A 153 10.27 13.79 -9.19
N LEU A 154 9.49 13.65 -8.11
CA LEU A 154 8.75 14.75 -7.51
C LEU A 154 9.66 15.86 -6.96
N ASN A 155 10.83 15.51 -6.44
CA ASN A 155 11.74 16.47 -5.82
C ASN A 155 12.66 17.19 -6.82
N TYR A 156 13.01 16.57 -7.95
CA TYR A 156 14.05 17.09 -8.86
C TYR A 156 13.58 17.32 -10.30
N TYR A 157 12.45 16.75 -10.72
CA TYR A 157 11.97 16.77 -12.10
C TYR A 157 10.57 17.38 -12.20
N THR A 158 10.43 18.60 -11.70
CA THR A 158 9.25 19.45 -11.91
C THR A 158 9.30 20.10 -13.28
N THR A 159 8.16 20.15 -13.97
CA THR A 159 8.00 20.78 -15.29
C THR A 159 7.17 22.05 -15.16
N ASP A 160 7.39 23.03 -16.04
CA ASP A 160 6.69 24.33 -16.00
C ASP A 160 5.19 24.29 -16.39
N GLY A 161 4.66 23.10 -16.71
CA GLY A 161 3.28 22.89 -17.16
C GLY A 161 3.14 22.93 -18.68
#